data_AF-I0FFZ7-F1
#
_entry.id   AF-I0FFZ7-F1
#
_cell.length_a   1.000
_cell.length_b   1.000
_cell.length_c   1.000
_cell.angle_alpha   90.00
_cell.angle_beta   90.00
_cell.angle_gamma   90.00
#
_symmetry.space_group_name_H-M   'P 1'
#
loop_
_entity.id
_entity.type
_entity.pdbx_description
1 polymer ?
#
loop_
_entity_poly.entity_id
_entity_poly.type
_entity_poly.pdbx_seq_one_letter_code
_entity_poly.pdbx_strand_id
1 'polypeptide(L)'
;MALKDYALEKEKVKKFLQEFYQDDELGKKQFKYGNQLVRLAHREQVALYVDLDDVAEDDPELVDSICENARRYAKLFADSVQELLPQYKEREVVNKDVLDVYIEHRLMMEQRSRDPGTARSPQNQYPAELMRRL
;
A
#
# COMPACT_ATOMS: atom_id res chain seq x y z
N MET A 1 -4.38 -29.75 1.06
CA MET A 1 -4.47 -28.28 1.04
C MET A 1 -5.11 -27.90 -0.29
N ALA A 2 -6.36 -27.43 -0.26
CA ALA A 2 -7.04 -27.01 -1.49
C ALA A 2 -6.25 -25.85 -2.13
N LEU A 3 -6.13 -25.88 -3.45
CA LEU A 3 -5.60 -24.76 -4.22
C LEU A 3 -6.60 -23.60 -4.10
N LYS A 4 -6.45 -22.76 -3.07
CA LYS A 4 -7.20 -21.51 -2.94
C LYS A 4 -6.81 -20.61 -4.12
N ASP A 5 -7.81 -20.09 -4.83
CA ASP A 5 -7.58 -19.16 -5.94
C ASP A 5 -7.34 -17.76 -5.37
N TYR A 6 -6.08 -17.36 -5.35
CA TYR A 6 -5.66 -16.07 -4.82
C TYR A 6 -6.14 -14.89 -5.66
N ALA A 7 -6.58 -15.11 -6.90
CA ALA A 7 -7.21 -14.05 -7.68
C ALA A 7 -8.60 -13.72 -7.10
N LEU A 8 -9.38 -14.74 -6.76
CA LEU A 8 -10.68 -14.56 -6.11
C LEU A 8 -10.54 -13.95 -4.71
N GLU A 9 -9.57 -14.42 -3.92
CA GLU A 9 -9.28 -13.85 -2.61
C GLU A 9 -8.88 -12.37 -2.69
N LYS A 10 -8.13 -11.98 -3.74
CA LYS A 10 -7.76 -10.58 -3.97
C LYS A 10 -8.98 -9.70 -4.22
N GLU A 11 -9.92 -10.18 -5.02
CA GLU A 11 -11.17 -9.47 -5.30
C GLU A 11 -12.06 -9.38 -4.05
N LYS A 12 -12.12 -10.44 -3.22
CA LYS A 12 -12.78 -10.37 -1.90
C LYS A 12 -12.19 -9.28 -1.02
N VAL A 13 -10.85 -9.22 -0.93
CA VAL A 13 -10.16 -8.18 -0.14
C VAL A 13 -10.43 -6.78 -0.67
N LYS A 14 -10.44 -6.58 -1.99
CA LYS A 14 -10.82 -5.27 -2.57
C LYS A 14 -12.24 -4.90 -2.19
N LYS A 15 -13.18 -5.84 -2.35
CA LYS A 15 -14.58 -5.63 -2.03
C LYS A 15 -14.75 -5.24 -0.56
N PHE A 16 -14.11 -5.96 0.36
CA PHE A 16 -14.09 -5.63 1.78
C PHE A 16 -13.60 -4.21 2.04
N LEU A 17 -12.45 -3.83 1.47
CA LEU A 17 -11.86 -2.50 1.66
C LEU A 17 -12.75 -1.35 1.15
N GLN A 18 -13.60 -1.60 0.14
CA GLN A 18 -14.47 -0.60 -0.48
C GLN A 18 -15.88 -0.55 0.14
N GLU A 19 -16.46 -1.71 0.44
CA GLU A 19 -17.87 -1.84 0.81
C GLU A 19 -18.09 -1.90 2.32
N PHE A 20 -17.06 -2.20 3.13
CA PHE A 20 -17.23 -2.31 4.58
C PHE A 20 -17.63 -0.97 5.22
N TYR A 21 -18.77 -0.97 5.90
CA TYR A 21 -19.26 0.15 6.69
C TYR A 21 -19.70 -0.34 8.06
N GLN A 22 -19.50 0.51 9.07
CA GLN A 22 -20.09 0.34 10.40
C GLN A 22 -21.13 1.43 10.61
N ASP A 23 -22.26 1.05 11.20
CA ASP A 23 -23.28 2.02 11.61
C ASP A 23 -22.81 2.70 12.90
N ASP A 24 -22.68 4.03 12.84
CA ASP A 24 -22.39 4.86 14.01
C ASP A 24 -23.59 4.86 14.97
N GLU A 25 -23.39 5.23 16.24
CA GLU A 25 -24.47 5.33 17.24
C GLU A 25 -25.62 6.28 16.80
N LEU A 26 -25.33 7.14 15.83
CA LEU A 26 -26.26 8.09 15.21
C LEU A 26 -26.91 7.58 13.91
N GLY A 27 -26.72 6.30 13.55
CA GLY A 27 -27.28 5.67 12.34
C GLY A 27 -26.66 6.16 11.03
N LYS A 28 -25.46 6.74 11.08
CA LYS A 28 -24.70 7.13 9.89
C LYS A 28 -23.75 6.01 9.49
N LYS A 29 -23.75 5.66 8.21
CA LYS A 29 -22.80 4.70 7.64
C LYS A 29 -21.40 5.31 7.64
N GLN A 30 -20.50 4.79 8.45
CA GLN A 30 -19.09 5.15 8.44
C GLN A 30 -18.26 4.09 7.72
N PHE A 31 -17.60 4.50 6.63
CA PHE A 31 -16.64 3.66 5.91
C PHE A 31 -15.26 3.76 6.57
N LYS A 32 -15.03 2.94 7.60
CA LYS A 32 -13.78 2.92 8.39
C LYS A 32 -12.54 2.76 7.49
N TYR A 33 -12.56 1.77 6.59
CA TYR A 33 -11.44 1.47 5.68
C TYR A 33 -11.35 2.44 4.51
N GLY A 34 -12.48 2.85 3.93
CA GLY A 34 -12.52 3.89 2.90
C GLY A 34 -11.86 5.18 3.36
N ASN A 35 -12.15 5.64 4.58
CA ASN A 35 -11.51 6.83 5.16
C ASN A 35 -9.99 6.66 5.34
N GLN A 36 -9.53 5.47 5.77
CA GLN A 36 -8.09 5.20 5.84
C GLN A 36 -7.43 5.19 4.46
N LEU A 37 -8.10 4.65 3.42
CA LEU A 37 -7.58 4.67 2.04
C LEU A 37 -7.43 6.09 1.50
N VAL A 38 -8.36 6.99 1.79
CA VAL A 38 -8.25 8.42 1.42
C VAL A 38 -7.04 9.06 2.12
N ARG A 39 -6.88 8.84 3.43
CA ARG A 39 -5.73 9.36 4.19
C ARG A 39 -4.39 8.81 3.70
N LEU A 40 -4.35 7.52 3.31
CA LEU A 40 -3.18 6.90 2.70
C LEU A 40 -2.89 7.51 1.31
N ALA A 41 -3.92 7.72 0.49
CA ALA A 41 -3.79 8.34 -0.83
C ALA A 41 -3.30 9.79 -0.73
N HIS A 42 -3.67 10.52 0.32
CA HIS A 42 -3.20 11.88 0.62
C HIS A 42 -1.90 11.92 1.42
N ARG A 43 -1.31 10.76 1.75
CA ARG A 43 -0.09 10.63 2.58
C ARG A 43 -0.18 11.28 3.96
N GLU A 44 -1.39 11.41 4.49
CA GLU A 44 -1.64 11.82 5.87
C GLU A 44 -1.45 10.64 6.84
N GLN A 45 -1.62 9.42 6.31
CA GLN A 45 -1.44 8.15 7.01
C GLN A 45 -0.39 7.31 6.28
N VAL A 46 0.41 6.54 7.03
CA VAL A 46 1.54 5.75 6.50
C VAL A 46 1.28 4.24 6.54
N ALA A 47 0.39 3.79 7.43
CA ALA A 47 0.06 2.38 7.62
C ALA A 47 -1.45 2.18 7.64
N LEU A 48 -1.96 1.16 6.93
CA LEU A 48 -3.35 0.71 7.03
C LEU A 48 -3.46 -0.29 8.19
N TYR A 49 -4.44 -0.09 9.07
CA TYR A 49 -4.76 -1.05 10.13
C TYR A 49 -6.09 -1.72 9.83
N VAL A 50 -6.05 -3.04 9.68
CA VAL A 50 -7.21 -3.91 9.41
C VAL A 50 -7.48 -4.75 10.65
N ASP A 51 -8.72 -4.67 11.15
CA ASP A 51 -9.18 -5.48 12.26
C ASP A 51 -9.69 -6.83 11.75
N LEU A 52 -9.31 -7.92 12.41
CA LEU A 52 -9.77 -9.25 12.02
C LEU A 52 -11.23 -9.46 12.39
N ASP A 53 -11.72 -8.79 13.44
CA ASP A 53 -13.13 -8.86 13.82
C ASP A 53 -14.02 -8.27 12.71
N ASP A 54 -13.63 -7.12 12.15
CA ASP A 54 -14.32 -6.49 11.02
C ASP A 54 -14.33 -7.41 9.77
N VAL A 55 -13.21 -8.08 9.48
CA VAL A 55 -13.14 -9.02 8.35
C VAL A 55 -14.01 -10.25 8.63
N ALA A 56 -14.14 -10.69 9.89
CA ALA A 56 -14.95 -11.85 10.26
C ALA A 56 -16.45 -11.55 10.14
N GLU A 57 -16.85 -10.30 10.41
CA GLU A 57 -18.22 -9.84 10.21
C GLU A 57 -18.63 -9.86 8.72
N ASP A 58 -17.72 -9.54 7.80
CA ASP A 58 -17.98 -9.51 6.35
C ASP A 58 -17.81 -10.89 5.68
N ASP A 59 -16.68 -11.56 5.90
CA ASP A 59 -16.37 -12.89 5.36
C ASP A 59 -15.55 -13.72 6.39
N PRO A 60 -16.20 -14.62 7.16
CA PRO A 60 -15.50 -15.45 8.14
C PRO A 60 -14.51 -16.43 7.50
N GLU A 61 -14.74 -16.88 6.26
CA GLU A 61 -13.79 -17.78 5.57
C GLU A 61 -12.49 -17.05 5.20
N LEU A 62 -12.59 -15.75 4.91
CA LEU A 62 -11.44 -14.91 4.62
C LEU A 62 -10.56 -14.75 5.87
N VAL A 63 -11.16 -14.57 7.06
CA VAL A 63 -10.41 -14.48 8.33
C VAL A 63 -9.68 -15.77 8.64
N ASP A 64 -10.35 -16.92 8.53
CA ASP A 64 -9.70 -18.21 8.74
C ASP A 64 -8.50 -18.38 7.80
N SER A 65 -8.65 -17.95 6.54
CA SER A 65 -7.58 -18.01 5.55
C SER A 65 -6.42 -17.05 5.86
N ILE A 66 -6.71 -15.85 6.37
CA ILE A 66 -5.71 -14.90 6.85
C ILE A 66 -4.96 -15.49 8.05
N CYS A 67 -5.66 -16.09 9.00
CA CYS A 67 -5.07 -16.74 10.18
C CYS A 67 -4.18 -17.93 9.79
N GLU A 68 -4.55 -18.71 8.78
CA GLU A 68 -3.73 -19.80 8.24
C GLU A 68 -2.42 -19.29 7.59
N ASN A 69 -2.44 -18.12 6.92
CA ASN A 69 -1.27 -17.59 6.21
C ASN A 69 -1.18 -16.06 6.20
N ALA A 70 -0.96 -15.46 7.36
CA ALA A 70 -0.95 -14.01 7.52
C ALA A 70 0.07 -13.31 6.61
N ARG A 71 1.25 -13.91 6.38
CA ARG A 71 2.30 -13.30 5.54
C ARG A 71 1.85 -13.12 4.09
N ARG A 72 1.16 -14.12 3.53
CA ARG A 72 0.69 -14.06 2.14
C ARG A 72 -0.47 -13.08 2.00
N TYR A 73 -1.41 -13.11 2.94
CA TYR A 73 -2.54 -12.19 2.94
C TYR A 73 -2.10 -10.74 3.19
N ALA A 74 -1.11 -10.48 4.05
CA ALA A 74 -0.55 -9.14 4.19
C ALA A 74 -0.02 -8.58 2.85
N LYS A 75 0.64 -9.40 2.03
CA LYS A 75 1.07 -9.01 0.69
C LYS A 75 -0.12 -8.80 -0.24
N LEU A 76 -1.11 -9.67 -0.20
CA LEU A 76 -2.33 -9.57 -1.00
C LEU A 76 -3.10 -8.28 -0.71
N PHE A 77 -3.25 -7.92 0.57
CA PHE A 77 -3.83 -6.65 1.00
C PHE A 77 -3.00 -5.46 0.51
N ALA A 78 -1.67 -5.50 0.63
CA ALA A 78 -0.80 -4.44 0.13
C ALA A 78 -0.96 -4.23 -1.40
N ASP A 79 -0.97 -5.33 -2.17
CA ASP A 79 -1.15 -5.29 -3.62
C ASP A 79 -2.56 -4.74 -3.99
N SER A 80 -3.61 -5.14 -3.25
CA SER A 80 -4.97 -4.62 -3.43
C SER A 80 -5.07 -3.12 -3.10
N VAL A 81 -4.49 -2.67 -1.99
CA VAL A 81 -4.47 -1.26 -1.61
C VAL A 81 -3.75 -0.44 -2.68
N GLN A 82 -2.60 -0.90 -3.17
CA GLN A 82 -1.84 -0.19 -4.21
C GLN A 82 -2.65 0.02 -5.50
N GLU A 83 -3.48 -0.94 -5.89
CA GLU A 83 -4.39 -0.82 -7.04
C GLU A 83 -5.56 0.13 -6.78
N LEU A 84 -6.02 0.23 -5.52
CA LEU A 84 -7.13 1.08 -5.13
C LEU A 84 -6.71 2.54 -4.91
N LEU A 85 -5.50 2.82 -4.40
CA LEU A 85 -5.01 4.17 -4.07
C LEU A 85 -5.27 5.24 -5.15
N PRO A 86 -5.09 4.98 -6.47
CA PRO A 86 -5.35 5.99 -7.50
C PRO A 86 -6.81 6.46 -7.55
N GLN A 87 -7.77 5.61 -7.17
CA GLN A 87 -9.20 5.93 -7.20
C GLN A 87 -9.61 6.85 -6.04
N TYR A 88 -8.88 6.80 -4.92
CA TYR A 88 -9.15 7.59 -3.71
C TYR A 88 -8.35 8.91 -3.65
N LYS A 89 -7.58 9.22 -4.70
CA LYS A 89 -6.79 10.45 -4.76
C LYS A 89 -7.67 11.64 -5.15
N GLU A 90 -8.32 12.25 -4.16
CA GLU A 90 -9.18 13.43 -4.38
C GLU A 90 -8.42 14.73 -4.67
N ARG A 91 -7.15 14.84 -4.25
CA ARG A 91 -6.33 16.04 -4.37
C ARG A 91 -4.88 15.69 -4.73
N GLU A 92 -4.17 16.63 -5.33
CA GLU A 92 -2.71 16.48 -5.47
C GLU A 92 -2.05 16.62 -4.11
N VAL A 93 -1.22 15.63 -3.76
CA VAL A 93 -0.53 15.59 -2.47
C VAL A 93 0.61 16.60 -2.51
N VAL A 94 0.47 17.68 -1.75
CA VAL A 94 1.47 18.77 -1.65
C VAL A 94 2.66 18.34 -0.78
N ASN A 95 2.45 17.43 0.18
CA ASN A 95 3.51 16.90 1.03
C ASN A 95 4.24 15.75 0.34
N LYS A 96 5.34 16.07 -0.34
CA LYS A 96 6.33 15.08 -0.75
C LYS A 96 7.06 14.61 0.51
N ASP A 97 6.96 13.33 0.84
CA ASP A 97 7.86 12.71 1.81
C ASP A 97 9.30 12.97 1.33
N VAL A 98 10.23 13.20 2.25
CA VAL A 98 11.65 13.43 1.94
C VAL A 98 12.20 12.30 1.07
N LEU A 99 11.69 11.08 1.25
CA LEU A 99 12.03 9.93 0.43
C LEU A 99 11.50 10.02 -1.01
N ASP A 100 10.29 10.57 -1.21
CA ASP A 100 9.74 10.80 -2.55
C ASP A 100 10.49 11.90 -3.29
N VAL A 101 10.84 12.99 -2.58
CA VAL A 101 11.74 14.03 -3.09
C VAL A 101 13.06 13.37 -3.51
N TYR A 102 13.63 12.51 -2.66
CA TYR A 102 14.86 11.80 -2.97
C TYR A 102 14.75 10.86 -4.18
N ILE A 103 13.64 10.11 -4.31
CA ILE A 103 13.39 9.24 -5.47
C ILE A 103 13.23 10.06 -6.75
N GLU A 104 12.51 11.17 -6.70
CA GLU A 104 12.34 12.11 -7.82
C GLU A 104 13.68 12.72 -8.24
N HIS A 105 14.48 13.18 -7.28
CA HIS A 105 15.84 13.66 -7.53
C HIS A 105 16.73 12.58 -8.15
N ARG A 106 16.65 11.33 -7.68
CA ARG A 106 17.40 10.19 -8.25
C ARG A 106 16.99 9.92 -9.68
N LEU A 107 15.69 9.88 -9.97
CA LEU A 107 15.17 9.65 -11.32
C LEU A 107 15.55 10.78 -12.29
N MET A 108 15.50 12.04 -11.83
CA MET A 108 15.97 13.20 -12.61
C MET A 108 17.48 13.15 -12.87
N MET A 109 18.29 12.70 -11.90
CA MET A 109 19.74 12.53 -12.10
C MET A 109 20.08 11.35 -13.02
N GLU A 110 19.28 10.28 -13.00
CA GLU A 110 19.44 9.13 -13.90
C GLU A 110 19.04 9.48 -15.34
N GLN A 111 17.97 10.25 -15.53
CA GLN A 111 17.61 10.81 -16.84
C GLN A 111 18.67 11.78 -17.38
N ARG A 112 19.30 12.58 -16.51
CA ARG A 112 20.45 13.45 -16.88
C ARG A 112 21.75 12.67 -17.09
N SER A 113 21.92 11.51 -16.48
CA SER A 113 23.10 10.64 -16.70
C SER A 113 23.00 9.80 -17.98
N ARG A 114 21.83 9.79 -18.63
CA ARG A 114 21.66 9.34 -20.03
C ARG A 114 22.04 10.42 -21.05
N ASP A 115 22.82 11.42 -20.67
CA ASP A 115 23.52 12.26 -21.63
C ASP A 115 24.65 11.41 -22.28
N PRO A 116 24.69 11.26 -23.62
CA PRO A 116 25.51 10.27 -24.33
C PRO A 116 27.02 10.62 -24.40
N GLY A 117 27.59 11.18 -23.34
CA GLY A 117 28.94 11.78 -23.39
C GLY A 117 29.89 11.48 -22.23
N THR A 118 29.43 11.05 -21.05
CA THR A 118 30.35 10.90 -19.89
C THR A 118 30.04 9.67 -19.04
N ALA A 119 30.49 8.52 -19.51
CA ALA A 119 30.66 7.33 -18.69
C ALA A 119 31.71 7.61 -17.59
N ARG A 120 31.26 7.90 -16.36
CA ARG A 120 32.13 7.85 -15.17
C ARG A 120 31.84 6.56 -14.41
N SER A 121 32.91 5.83 -14.14
CA SER A 121 32.88 4.43 -13.70
C SER A 121 32.07 4.21 -12.40
N PRO A 122 31.18 3.20 -12.36
CA PRO A 122 30.27 2.93 -11.23
C PRO A 122 30.96 2.41 -9.96
N GLN A 123 32.27 2.21 -9.99
CA GLN A 123 33.04 1.64 -8.87
C GLN A 123 33.44 2.66 -7.81
N ASN A 124 33.26 3.96 -8.07
CA ASN A 124 33.70 5.01 -7.14
C ASN A 124 32.55 5.73 -6.43
N GLN A 125 31.32 5.20 -6.48
CA GLN A 125 30.17 6.01 -6.11
C GLN A 125 29.86 6.05 -4.61
N TYR A 126 29.93 4.98 -3.80
CA TYR A 126 29.61 5.11 -2.37
C TYR A 126 30.28 4.07 -1.45
N PRO A 127 30.68 4.45 -0.21
CA PRO A 127 31.15 3.53 0.82
C PRO A 127 30.06 2.54 1.25
N ALA A 128 30.43 1.25 1.39
CA ALA A 128 29.51 0.16 1.70
C ALA A 128 28.77 0.32 3.04
N GLU A 129 29.26 1.19 3.94
CA GLU A 129 28.65 1.41 5.26
C GLU A 129 27.28 2.12 5.18
N LEU A 130 27.02 2.91 4.13
CA LEU A 130 25.72 3.57 3.94
C LEU A 130 24.61 2.62 3.47
N MET A 131 24.95 1.39 3.06
CA MET A 131 23.99 0.36 2.63
C MET A 131 23.63 -0.63 3.74
N ARG A 132 24.22 -0.52 4.93
CA ARG A 132 23.89 -1.39 6.08
C ARG A 132 23.00 -0.64 7.07
N ARG A 133 21.71 -1.00 7.03
CA ARG A 133 20.67 -0.64 7.99
C ARG A 133 21.01 -1.23 9.38
N LEU A 134 20.98 -0.42 10.44
CA LEU A 134 20.48 -0.83 11.75
C LEU A 134 19.05 -0.29 11.87
#